data_AF-A0A7Z9IGG9-F1
#
_entry.id   AF-A0A7Z9IGG9-F1
#
_cell.length_a   1.000
_cell.length_b   1.000
_cell.length_c   1.000
_cell.angle_alpha   90.00
_cell.angle_beta   90.00
_cell.angle_gamma   90.00
#
_symmetry.space_group_name_H-M   'P 1'
#
loop_
_entity.id
_entity.type
_entity.pdbx_description
1 polymer ?
#
loop_
_entity_poly.entity_id
_entity_poly.type
_entity_poly.pdbx_seq_one_letter_code
_entity_poly.pdbx_strand_id
1 'polypeptide(L)'
;MKKICFLISIFFVLGCQTQTPERPNVVFFLVDDHVLKAVSSYEGSLIETPNLDRIANNGMRFDAVCVTNAICAPINRKSSRWVI
;
A
#
# COMPACT_ATOMS: atom_id res chain seq x y z
N MET A 1 30.51 6.64 -45.04
CA MET A 1 29.13 7.09 -44.70
C MET A 1 28.23 5.95 -44.26
N LYS A 2 28.12 4.84 -45.02
CA LYS A 2 27.26 3.68 -44.69
C LYS A 2 27.62 2.96 -43.37
N LYS A 3 28.91 2.87 -43.03
CA LYS A 3 29.42 2.22 -41.80
C LYS A 3 29.09 3.01 -40.52
N ILE A 4 28.98 4.34 -40.60
CA ILE A 4 28.63 5.20 -39.46
C ILE A 4 27.16 5.03 -39.08
N CYS A 5 26.27 4.94 -40.08
CA CYS A 5 24.85 4.68 -39.85
C CYS A 5 24.62 3.30 -39.22
N PHE A 6 25.42 2.30 -39.61
CA PHE A 6 25.32 0.95 -39.05
C PHE A 6 25.73 0.89 -37.57
N LEU A 7 26.77 1.64 -37.19
CA LEU A 7 27.23 1.75 -35.79
C LEU A 7 26.23 2.49 -34.88
N ILE A 8 25.59 3.54 -35.38
CA ILE A 8 24.57 4.29 -34.63
C ILE A 8 23.32 3.41 -34.40
N SER A 9 22.93 2.62 -35.39
CA SER A 9 21.80 1.69 -35.26
C SER A 9 22.08 0.58 -34.25
N ILE A 10 23.32 0.08 -34.16
CA ILE A 10 23.67 -0.98 -33.21
C ILE A 10 23.66 -0.47 -31.76
N PHE A 11 24.11 0.77 -31.55
CA PHE A 11 24.14 1.40 -30.23
C PHE A 11 22.73 1.63 -29.68
N PHE A 12 21.78 1.96 -30.56
CA PHE A 12 20.39 2.19 -30.18
C PHE A 12 19.66 0.91 -29.72
N VAL A 13 20.03 -0.25 -30.27
CA VAL A 13 19.44 -1.54 -29.90
C VAL A 13 19.97 -2.05 -28.55
N LEU A 14 21.22 -1.71 -28.19
CA LEU A 14 21.84 -2.11 -26.92
C LEU A 14 21.29 -1.37 -25.69
N GLY A 15 20.63 -0.23 -25.87
CA GLY A 15 20.07 0.57 -24.77
C GLY A 15 18.70 0.12 -24.26
N CYS A 16 18.03 -0.80 -24.96
CA CYS A 16 16.69 -1.25 -24.58
C CYS A 16 16.75 -2.33 -23.50
N GLN A 17 16.89 -1.93 -22.23
CA GLN A 17 16.68 -2.82 -21.09
C GLN A 17 15.21 -2.84 -20.72
N THR A 18 14.57 -4.00 -20.89
CA THR A 18 13.23 -4.26 -20.35
C THR A 18 13.36 -4.54 -18.85
N GLN A 19 13.11 -3.54 -18.01
CA GLN A 19 12.87 -3.79 -16.59
C GLN A 19 11.48 -4.42 -16.45
N THR A 20 11.44 -5.69 -16.08
CA THR A 20 10.18 -6.33 -15.71
C THR A 20 9.71 -5.70 -14.40
N PRO A 21 8.55 -5.05 -14.35
CA PRO A 21 8.06 -4.49 -13.09
C PRO A 21 7.81 -5.63 -12.11
N GLU A 22 8.57 -5.66 -11.02
CA GLU A 22 8.33 -6.59 -9.93
C GLU A 22 6.98 -6.26 -9.28
N ARG A 23 6.18 -7.31 -9.04
CA ARG A 23 4.89 -7.14 -8.39
C ARG A 23 5.11 -6.94 -6.89
N PRO A 24 4.60 -5.85 -6.29
CA PRO A 24 4.72 -5.65 -4.85
C PRO A 24 3.89 -6.69 -4.09
N ASN A 25 4.37 -7.09 -2.92
CA ASN A 25 3.59 -7.88 -1.97
C ASN A 25 2.66 -6.95 -1.18
N VAL A 26 1.38 -7.30 -1.11
CA VAL A 26 0.39 -6.56 -0.32
C VAL A 26 0.04 -7.38 0.92
N VAL A 27 0.28 -6.80 2.10
CA VAL A 27 -0.09 -7.40 3.39
C VAL A 27 -1.14 -6.52 4.04
N PHE A 28 -2.30 -7.11 4.36
CA PHE A 28 -3.41 -6.42 5.01
C PHE A 28 -3.58 -6.91 6.45
N PHE A 29 -3.51 -6.00 7.40
CA PHE A 29 -3.78 -6.27 8.82
C PHE A 29 -5.18 -5.76 9.18
N LEU A 30 -6.02 -6.67 9.67
CA LEU A 30 -7.33 -6.35 10.22
C LEU A 30 -7.30 -6.62 11.72
N VAL A 31 -7.67 -5.62 12.52
CA VAL A 31 -7.68 -5.71 13.97
C VAL A 31 -9.11 -5.46 14.43
N ASP A 32 -9.62 -6.33 15.29
CA ASP A 32 -10.97 -6.22 15.86
C ASP A 32 -10.99 -5.21 17.02
N ASP A 33 -12.10 -4.48 17.15
CA ASP A 33 -12.35 -3.48 18.21
C ASP A 33 -11.22 -2.46 18.44
N HIS A 34 -10.52 -2.08 17.37
CA HIS A 34 -9.38 -1.18 17.47
C HIS A 34 -9.82 0.30 17.56
N VAL A 35 -9.52 0.94 18.68
CA VAL A 35 -9.87 2.34 18.95
C VAL A 35 -8.71 3.28 18.66
N LEU A 36 -9.02 4.52 18.26
CA LEU A 36 -8.02 5.55 17.93
C LEU A 36 -6.98 5.76 19.04
N LYS A 37 -7.42 5.72 20.30
CA LYS A 37 -6.57 5.92 21.49
C LYS A 37 -5.66 4.73 21.81
N ALA A 38 -5.76 3.61 21.10
CA ALA A 38 -4.89 2.44 21.29
C ALA A 38 -3.60 2.52 20.47
N VAL A 39 -3.41 3.58 19.69
CA VAL A 39 -2.30 3.75 18.76
C VAL A 39 -1.55 5.03 19.09
N SER A 40 -0.27 4.93 19.44
CA SER A 40 0.57 6.08 19.80
C SER A 40 0.77 7.09 18.69
N SER A 41 0.68 6.68 17.42
CA SER A 41 0.73 7.64 16.32
C SER A 41 -0.45 8.60 16.29
N TYR A 42 -1.59 8.32 16.94
CA TYR A 42 -2.70 9.27 17.04
C TYR A 42 -2.68 10.05 18.36
N GLU A 43 -3.22 11.27 18.34
CA GLU A 43 -3.22 12.15 19.51
C GLU A 43 -4.01 11.55 20.69
N GLY A 44 -3.45 11.67 21.89
CA GLY A 44 -4.10 11.20 23.11
C GLY A 44 -4.10 9.68 23.29
N SER A 45 -3.13 8.99 22.69
CA SER A 45 -2.93 7.56 22.93
C SER A 45 -2.63 7.25 24.40
N LEU A 46 -3.15 6.12 24.86
CA LEU A 46 -2.91 5.59 26.20
C LEU A 46 -1.82 4.51 26.21
N ILE A 47 -1.35 4.07 25.04
CA ILE A 47 -0.46 2.93 24.87
C ILE A 47 0.62 3.28 23.83
N GLU A 48 1.84 2.83 24.05
CA GLU A 48 2.94 2.92 23.09
C GLU A 48 2.92 1.72 22.12
N THR A 49 2.89 1.99 20.82
CA THR A 49 2.92 0.99 19.74
C THR A 49 4.05 1.29 18.74
N PRO A 50 5.32 1.08 19.13
CA PRO A 50 6.49 1.54 18.36
C PRO A 50 6.57 0.94 16.95
N ASN A 51 6.08 -0.29 16.77
CA ASN A 51 6.04 -0.94 15.45
C ASN A 51 5.02 -0.30 14.51
N LEU A 52 3.87 0.13 15.05
CA LEU A 52 2.83 0.78 14.27
C LEU A 52 3.21 2.22 13.96
N ASP A 53 3.86 2.91 14.90
CA ASP A 53 4.41 4.25 14.68
C ASP A 53 5.47 4.27 13.59
N ARG A 54 6.34 3.25 13.56
CA ARG A 54 7.31 3.09 12.47
C ARG A 54 6.60 2.98 11.11
N ILE A 55 5.49 2.24 11.03
CA ILE A 55 4.72 2.10 9.78
C ILE A 55 4.04 3.42 9.41
N ALA A 56 3.44 4.11 10.38
CA ALA A 56 2.80 5.41 10.17
C ALA A 56 3.82 6.47 9.68
N ASN A 57 5.02 6.50 10.25
CA ASN A 57 6.08 7.46 9.90
C ASN A 57 6.75 7.16 8.56
N ASN A 58 6.85 5.88 8.16
CA ASN A 58 7.44 5.48 6.88
C ASN A 58 6.41 5.35 5.75
N GLY A 59 5.14 5.63 6.03
CA GLY A 59 4.03 5.40 5.12
C GLY A 59 3.03 6.55 5.14
N MET A 60 1.76 6.18 5.07
CA MET A 60 0.64 7.11 5.12
C MET A 60 -0.28 6.73 6.27
N ARG A 61 -0.67 7.71 7.07
CA ARG A 61 -1.67 7.60 8.13
C ARG A 61 -2.93 8.35 7.71
N PHE A 62 -4.11 7.81 8.02
CA PHE A 62 -5.38 8.44 7.73
C PHE A 62 -6.03 8.93 9.03
N ASP A 63 -6.23 10.24 9.16
CA ASP A 63 -6.77 10.84 10.39
C ASP A 63 -8.31 10.78 10.48
N ALA A 64 -8.98 10.58 9.35
CA ALA A 64 -10.45 10.57 9.25
C ALA A 64 -10.95 9.32 8.50
N VAL A 65 -10.84 8.15 9.15
CA VAL A 65 -11.41 6.89 8.63
C VAL A 65 -12.67 6.56 9.40
N CYS A 66 -13.78 6.42 8.69
CA CYS A 66 -15.06 6.03 9.26
C CYS A 66 -15.44 4.62 8.79
N VAL A 67 -15.91 3.79 9.72
CA VAL A 67 -16.56 2.52 9.38
C VAL A 67 -18.03 2.77 9.05
N THR A 68 -18.56 2.07 8.06
CA THR A 68 -19.98 2.17 7.67
C THR A 68 -20.90 1.49 8.67
N ASN A 69 -20.39 0.49 9.39
CA ASN A 69 -21.10 -0.23 10.43
C ASN A 69 -20.12 -0.64 11.54
N ALA A 70 -20.45 -0.34 12.79
CA ALA A 70 -19.62 -0.64 13.97
C ALA A 70 -20.06 -1.99 14.59
N ILE A 71 -20.03 -3.05 13.80
CA ILE A 71 -20.34 -4.43 14.22
C ILE A 71 -19.15 -5.31 13.86
N CYS A 72 -18.67 -6.12 14.81
CA CYS A 72 -17.50 -7.00 14.68
C CYS A 72 -17.73 -8.17 13.70
N ALA A 73 -18.99 -8.43 13.31
CA ALA A 73 -19.31 -9.33 12.20
C ALA A 73 -18.85 -8.71 10.88
N PRO A 74 -18.22 -9.49 9.98
CA PRO A 74 -17.68 -8.95 8.74
C PRO A 74 -18.79 -8.22 7.97
N ILE A 75 -18.44 -7.02 7.47
CA ILE A 75 -19.27 -6.23 6.54
C ILE A 75 -19.66 -7.02 5.27
N ASN A 76 -19.10 -8.21 5.10
CA ASN A 76 -19.44 -9.24 4.12
C ASN A 76 -20.82 -9.89 4.34
N ARG A 77 -21.54 -9.62 5.45
CA ARG A 77 -22.97 -9.99 5.58
C ARG A 77 -23.90 -8.97 4.92
N LYS A 78 -23.69 -8.71 3.62
CA LYS A 78 -24.85 -8.51 2.75
C LYS A 78 -25.25 -9.87 2.23
N SER A 79 -26.46 -10.30 2.56
CA SER A 79 -27.28 -11.07 1.63
C SER A 79 -26.93 -10.62 0.20
N SER A 80 -26.35 -11.52 -0.58
CA SER A 80 -26.27 -11.49 -2.03
C SER A 80 -25.97 -10.11 -2.64
N ARG A 81 -24.69 -9.83 -2.94
CA ARG A 81 -24.20 -9.07 -4.12
C ARG A 81 -22.94 -8.27 -3.77
N TRP A 82 -21.81 -8.94 -3.98
CA TRP A 82 -20.54 -8.27 -4.28
C TRP A 82 -20.68 -7.58 -5.63
N VAL A 83 -20.56 -6.26 -5.67
CA VAL A 83 -20.18 -5.51 -6.87
C VAL A 83 -19.04 -4.61 -6.43
N ILE A 84 -17.85 -5.06 -6.83
CA ILE A 84 -16.53 -4.41 -6.89
C ILE A 84 -16.04 -3.78 -5.58
#